data_AF-A0A4R5FM68-F1
#
_entry.id   AF-A0A4R5FM68-F1
#
_cell.length_a   1.000
_cell.length_b   1.000
_cell.length_c   1.000
_cell.angle_alpha   90.00
_cell.angle_beta   90.00
_cell.angle_gamma   90.00
#
_symmetry.space_group_name_H-M   'P 1'
#
loop_
_entity.id
_entity.type
_entity.pdbx_description
1 polymer ?
#
loop_
_entity_poly.entity_id
_entity_poly.type
_entity_poly.pdbx_seq_one_letter_code
_entity_poly.pdbx_strand_id
1 'polypeptide(L)'
;MEISQVNINNTPAETRLNLADDVMRLLQVRERNADMSKDWLLFISTSNFKITAGEIYLAFKMALSREILDSNGKEIDLFPELSNNTTGKVISAYLKSKNESLIYQNAKDKLKLLKMPSNEVSEIEKEKIREYFIKSIFDEITSNGFSADAHHLFFDLENSGKLKISVEEKKKLYDEQLKIYVPAQREDIKLRGSFSAKHLLKDFDKRLNSGKPLIYVVNKCRSIAVSNYLKNHLEDFEVFKKALE
;
A
#
# COMPACT_ATOMS: atom_id res chain seq x y z
N MET A 1 -20.81 1.54 -11.52
CA MET A 1 -21.92 2.51 -11.55
C MET A 1 -21.63 3.45 -12.71
N GLU A 2 -22.27 3.23 -13.85
CA GLU A 2 -21.95 3.95 -15.09
C GLU A 2 -22.36 5.42 -15.00
N ILE A 3 -21.56 6.30 -15.60
CA ILE A 3 -21.98 7.68 -15.87
C ILE A 3 -23.05 7.55 -16.95
N SER A 4 -24.31 7.82 -16.60
CA SER A 4 -25.39 7.79 -17.59
C SER A 4 -25.01 8.75 -18.72
N GLN A 5 -24.94 8.22 -19.94
CA GLN A 5 -24.74 9.02 -21.15
C GLN A 5 -26.03 9.74 -21.57
N VAL A 6 -27.13 9.52 -20.85
CA VAL A 6 -28.45 10.07 -21.14
C VAL A 6 -28.64 11.38 -20.38
N ASN A 7 -28.79 12.46 -21.14
CA ASN A 7 -29.13 13.79 -20.63
C ASN A 7 -30.64 13.88 -20.37
N ILE A 8 -31.06 14.54 -19.29
CA ILE A 8 -32.46 14.85 -18.99
C ILE A 8 -33.18 15.50 -20.19
N ASN A 9 -32.46 16.23 -21.04
CA ASN A 9 -32.95 16.87 -22.26
C ASN A 9 -33.46 15.88 -23.31
N ASN A 10 -32.93 14.65 -23.33
CA ASN A 10 -33.29 13.60 -24.27
C ASN A 10 -34.42 12.70 -23.74
N THR A 11 -35.00 13.05 -22.59
CA THR A 11 -36.00 12.23 -21.90
C THR A 11 -37.42 12.68 -22.31
N PRO A 12 -38.39 11.75 -22.46
CA PRO A 12 -39.77 12.11 -22.79
C PRO A 12 -40.37 13.17 -21.87
N ALA A 13 -41.26 14.02 -22.40
CA ALA A 13 -41.89 15.10 -21.65
C ALA A 13 -42.68 14.59 -20.43
N GLU A 14 -43.35 13.45 -20.56
CA GLU A 14 -44.07 12.78 -19.47
C GLU A 14 -43.15 12.43 -18.29
N THR A 15 -41.97 11.88 -18.56
CA THR A 15 -40.99 11.54 -17.52
C THR A 15 -40.45 12.78 -16.81
N ARG A 16 -40.33 13.90 -17.53
CA ARG A 16 -39.91 15.19 -16.94
C ARG A 16 -41.01 15.77 -16.06
N LEU A 17 -42.27 15.71 -16.48
CA LEU A 17 -43.41 16.14 -15.67
C LEU A 17 -43.54 15.31 -14.39
N ASN A 18 -43.42 13.98 -14.50
CA ASN A 18 -43.44 13.08 -13.34
C ASN A 18 -42.29 13.37 -12.37
N LEU A 19 -41.10 13.69 -12.88
CA LEU A 19 -39.95 14.09 -12.05
C LEU A 19 -40.25 15.36 -11.23
N ALA A 20 -40.85 16.38 -11.83
CA ALA A 20 -41.20 17.60 -11.11
C ALA A 20 -42.20 17.30 -9.98
N ASP A 21 -43.22 16.49 -10.26
CA ASP A 21 -44.20 16.06 -9.27
C ASP A 21 -43.56 15.25 -8.13
N ASP A 22 -42.64 14.35 -8.46
CA ASP A 22 -41.94 13.50 -7.47
C ASP A 22 -41.01 14.33 -6.58
N VAL A 23 -40.29 15.31 -7.13
CA VAL A 23 -39.42 16.20 -6.33
C VAL A 23 -40.25 17.15 -5.47
N MET A 24 -41.35 17.72 -5.98
CA MET A 24 -42.25 18.55 -5.16
C MET A 24 -42.88 17.76 -4.02
N ARG A 25 -43.26 16.51 -4.26
CA ARG A 25 -43.76 15.61 -3.21
C ARG A 25 -42.68 15.33 -2.17
N LEU A 26 -41.46 15.08 -2.63
CA LEU A 26 -40.31 14.84 -1.76
C LEU A 26 -39.99 16.05 -0.86
N LEU A 27 -40.11 17.27 -1.39
CA LEU A 27 -39.94 18.54 -0.66
C LEU A 27 -41.18 18.98 0.14
N GLN A 28 -42.25 18.18 0.14
CA GLN A 28 -43.50 18.47 0.84
C GLN A 28 -44.14 19.82 0.49
N VAL A 29 -44.07 20.22 -0.79
CA VAL A 29 -44.66 21.47 -1.28
C VAL A 29 -46.18 21.45 -1.09
N ARG A 30 -46.72 22.35 -0.26
CA ARG A 30 -48.15 22.38 0.12
C ARG A 30 -49.06 22.95 -0.96
N GLU A 31 -48.58 23.93 -1.73
CA GLU A 31 -49.33 24.56 -2.81
C GLU A 31 -48.62 24.33 -4.14
N ARG A 32 -49.29 23.62 -5.06
CA ARG A 32 -48.75 23.36 -6.39
C ARG A 32 -48.83 24.63 -7.22
N ASN A 33 -47.68 25.27 -7.40
CA ASN A 33 -47.54 26.35 -8.36
C ASN A 33 -47.12 25.77 -9.73
N ALA A 34 -48.05 25.70 -10.66
CA ALA A 34 -47.81 25.15 -12.00
C ALA A 34 -46.77 25.95 -12.79
N ASP A 35 -46.63 27.25 -12.53
CA ASP A 35 -45.65 28.09 -13.20
C ASP A 35 -44.25 27.85 -12.62
N MET A 36 -44.13 27.63 -11.31
CA MET A 36 -42.89 27.16 -10.69
C MET A 36 -42.41 25.82 -11.27
N SER A 37 -43.34 24.87 -11.50
CA SER A 37 -43.00 23.58 -12.12
C SER A 37 -42.47 23.75 -13.54
N LYS A 38 -43.10 24.63 -14.34
CA LYS A 38 -42.67 24.92 -15.71
C LYS A 38 -41.30 25.58 -15.74
N ASP A 39 -41.08 26.59 -14.90
CA ASP A 39 -39.80 27.31 -14.84
C ASP A 39 -38.66 26.40 -14.39
N TRP A 40 -38.92 25.52 -13.43
CA TRP A 40 -37.94 24.54 -12.97
C TRP A 40 -37.62 23.49 -14.03
N LEU A 41 -38.64 22.99 -14.74
CA LEU A 41 -38.43 22.06 -15.85
C LEU A 41 -37.69 22.70 -17.03
N LEU A 42 -37.96 23.97 -17.30
CA LEU A 42 -37.22 24.76 -18.29
C LEU A 42 -35.76 24.90 -17.88
N PHE A 43 -35.48 25.24 -16.62
CA PHE A 43 -34.13 25.34 -16.07
C PHE A 43 -33.38 24.01 -16.21
N ILE A 44 -33.95 22.90 -15.78
CA ILE A 44 -33.31 21.57 -15.87
C ILE A 44 -33.07 21.16 -17.33
N SER A 45 -34.03 21.46 -18.22
CA SER A 45 -33.92 21.13 -19.65
C SER A 45 -32.92 22.01 -20.40
N THR A 46 -32.51 23.15 -19.83
CA THR A 46 -31.58 24.10 -20.48
C THR A 46 -30.19 24.10 -19.84
N SER A 47 -30.05 23.65 -18.60
CA SER A 47 -28.80 23.71 -17.83
C SER A 47 -27.74 22.67 -18.22
N ASN A 48 -28.00 21.84 -19.24
CA ASN A 48 -27.08 20.87 -19.84
C ASN A 48 -26.37 19.94 -18.83
N PHE A 49 -27.07 19.56 -17.76
CA PHE A 49 -26.55 18.61 -16.78
C PHE A 49 -26.49 17.20 -17.38
N LYS A 50 -25.34 16.52 -17.26
CA LYS A 50 -25.21 15.10 -17.64
C LYS A 50 -25.78 14.19 -16.55
N ILE A 51 -27.08 14.25 -16.38
CA ILE A 51 -27.82 13.56 -15.32
C ILE A 51 -29.19 13.12 -15.83
N THR A 52 -29.67 11.98 -15.35
CA THR A 52 -31.01 11.45 -15.68
C THR A 52 -32.08 11.93 -14.70
N ALA A 53 -33.35 11.77 -15.05
CA ALA A 53 -34.47 12.09 -14.16
C ALA A 53 -34.37 11.35 -12.81
N GLY A 54 -34.09 10.05 -12.84
CA GLY A 54 -33.94 9.24 -11.63
C GLY A 54 -32.76 9.69 -10.75
N GLU A 55 -31.67 10.14 -11.36
CA GLU A 55 -30.52 10.68 -10.62
C GLU A 55 -30.80 12.07 -10.02
N ILE A 56 -31.61 12.91 -10.68
CA ILE A 56 -32.06 14.18 -10.09
C ILE A 56 -32.90 13.89 -8.84
N TYR A 57 -33.87 12.98 -8.93
CA TYR A 57 -34.67 12.58 -7.77
C TYR A 57 -33.79 12.02 -6.64
N LEU A 58 -32.83 11.16 -6.97
CA LEU A 58 -31.88 10.60 -6.00
C LEU A 58 -31.01 11.71 -5.37
N ALA A 59 -30.54 12.68 -6.14
CA ALA A 59 -29.76 13.81 -5.64
C ALA A 59 -30.54 14.61 -4.59
N PHE A 60 -31.82 14.92 -4.84
CA PHE A 60 -32.68 15.58 -3.85
C PHE A 60 -32.93 14.72 -2.61
N LYS A 61 -33.09 13.40 -2.77
CA LYS A 61 -33.21 12.47 -1.65
C LYS A 61 -31.95 12.45 -0.79
N MET A 62 -30.78 12.40 -1.41
CA MET A 62 -29.47 12.44 -0.72
C MET A 62 -29.22 13.79 -0.04
N ALA A 63 -29.70 14.89 -0.62
CA ALA A 63 -29.63 16.20 0.04
C ALA A 63 -30.53 16.25 1.28
N LEU A 64 -31.74 15.68 1.24
CA LEU A 64 -32.62 15.56 2.42
C LEU A 64 -32.03 14.66 3.52
N SER A 65 -31.38 13.56 3.15
CA SER A 65 -30.70 12.67 4.10
C SER A 65 -29.33 13.18 4.56
N ARG A 66 -28.90 14.36 4.09
CA ARG A 66 -27.61 15.01 4.42
C ARG A 66 -26.38 14.19 4.00
N GLU A 67 -26.53 13.35 2.99
CA GLU A 67 -25.45 12.53 2.42
C GLU A 67 -24.58 13.31 1.43
N ILE A 68 -25.09 14.41 0.87
CA ILE A 68 -24.34 15.31 -0.01
C ILE A 68 -24.23 16.70 0.60
N LEU A 69 -23.03 17.27 0.50
CA LEU A 69 -22.69 18.58 1.02
C LEU A 69 -22.36 19.54 -0.13
N ASP A 70 -22.59 20.84 0.08
CA ASP A 70 -22.20 21.87 -0.86
C ASP A 70 -20.66 21.87 -1.06
N SER A 71 -20.19 22.56 -2.09
CA SER A 71 -18.79 22.89 -2.41
C SER A 71 -17.96 23.33 -1.20
N ASN A 72 -18.58 23.96 -0.20
CA ASN A 72 -17.95 24.44 1.04
C ASN A 72 -18.09 23.47 2.24
N GLY A 73 -18.58 22.24 2.03
CA GLY A 73 -18.76 21.24 3.08
C GLY A 73 -19.93 21.51 4.03
N LYS A 74 -20.89 22.36 3.62
CA LYS A 74 -22.10 22.67 4.39
C LYS A 74 -23.29 21.85 3.91
N GLU A 75 -24.23 21.59 4.80
CA GLU A 75 -25.54 21.03 4.44
C GLU A 75 -26.23 21.94 3.42
N ILE A 76 -26.91 21.34 2.44
CA ILE A 76 -27.65 22.09 1.42
C ILE A 76 -29.05 22.35 1.98
N ASP A 77 -29.37 23.60 2.28
CA ASP A 77 -30.70 23.98 2.74
C ASP A 77 -31.72 23.77 1.62
N LEU A 78 -32.62 22.80 1.82
CA LEU A 78 -33.74 22.53 0.95
C LEU A 78 -34.98 23.23 1.48
N PHE A 79 -35.47 24.19 0.72
CA PHE A 79 -36.71 24.88 1.02
C PHE A 79 -37.89 24.16 0.33
N PRO A 80 -39.13 24.32 0.83
CA PRO A 80 -40.36 23.80 0.19
C PRO A 80 -40.73 24.53 -1.12
N GLU A 81 -39.73 24.94 -1.89
CA GLU A 81 -39.83 25.67 -3.15
C GLU A 81 -38.79 25.10 -4.12
N LEU A 82 -39.19 24.87 -5.36
CA LEU A 82 -38.30 24.40 -6.43
C LEU A 82 -37.41 25.55 -6.94
N SER A 83 -36.47 26.00 -6.12
CA SER A 83 -35.50 27.02 -6.50
C SER A 83 -34.47 26.47 -7.49
N ASN A 84 -34.29 27.16 -8.61
CA ASN A 84 -33.27 26.83 -9.62
C ASN A 84 -31.85 26.87 -9.03
N ASN A 85 -31.58 27.82 -8.13
CA ASN A 85 -30.27 27.95 -7.49
C ASN A 85 -29.97 26.73 -6.58
N THR A 86 -30.93 26.37 -5.73
CA THR A 86 -30.80 25.19 -4.85
C THR A 86 -30.68 23.91 -5.67
N THR A 87 -31.46 23.78 -6.73
CA THR A 87 -31.40 22.65 -7.67
C THR A 87 -30.01 22.51 -8.30
N GLY A 88 -29.42 23.62 -8.76
CA GLY A 88 -28.06 23.63 -9.30
C GLY A 88 -27.01 23.16 -8.30
N LYS A 89 -27.13 23.55 -7.03
CA LYS A 89 -26.22 23.10 -5.95
C LYS A 89 -26.37 21.61 -5.67
N VAL A 90 -27.60 21.11 -5.55
CA VAL A 90 -27.91 19.69 -5.29
C VAL A 90 -27.34 18.80 -6.41
N ILE A 91 -27.62 19.15 -7.67
CA ILE A 91 -27.14 18.38 -8.83
C ILE A 91 -25.61 18.40 -8.91
N SER A 92 -24.98 19.55 -8.67
CA SER A 92 -23.52 19.69 -8.70
C SER A 92 -22.85 18.87 -7.59
N ALA A 93 -23.39 18.90 -6.37
CA ALA A 93 -22.89 18.12 -5.23
C ALA A 93 -23.02 16.61 -5.47
N TYR A 94 -24.15 16.18 -6.05
CA TYR A 94 -24.36 14.78 -6.43
C TYR A 94 -23.36 14.32 -7.49
N LEU A 95 -23.14 15.11 -8.55
CA LEU A 95 -22.15 14.77 -9.59
C LEU A 95 -20.72 14.70 -9.03
N LYS A 96 -20.37 15.58 -8.08
CA LYS A 96 -19.08 15.55 -7.38
C LYS A 96 -18.92 14.25 -6.57
N SER A 97 -19.90 13.91 -5.74
CA SER A 97 -19.92 12.68 -4.95
C SER A 97 -19.82 11.42 -5.83
N LYS A 98 -20.54 11.40 -6.96
CA LYS A 98 -20.47 10.33 -7.95
C LYS A 98 -19.06 10.17 -8.55
N ASN A 99 -18.41 11.28 -8.90
CA ASN A 99 -17.04 11.27 -9.42
C ASN A 99 -16.02 10.81 -8.37
N GLU A 100 -16.14 11.26 -7.12
CA GLU A 100 -15.25 10.86 -6.03
C GLU A 100 -15.35 9.37 -5.72
N SER A 101 -16.58 8.82 -5.69
CA SER A 101 -16.81 7.38 -5.53
C SER A 101 -16.22 6.56 -6.68
N LEU A 102 -16.34 7.04 -7.93
CA LEU A 102 -15.72 6.39 -9.09
C LEU A 102 -14.20 6.40 -9.03
N ILE A 103 -13.59 7.52 -8.63
CA ILE A 103 -12.14 7.64 -8.42
C ILE A 103 -11.68 6.65 -7.35
N TYR A 104 -12.41 6.55 -6.24
CA TYR A 104 -12.12 5.61 -5.18
C TYR A 104 -12.17 4.15 -5.65
N GLN A 105 -13.23 3.76 -6.38
CA GLN A 105 -13.34 2.39 -6.91
C GLN A 105 -12.23 2.07 -7.91
N ASN A 106 -11.93 2.99 -8.83
CA ASN A 106 -10.84 2.83 -9.78
C ASN A 106 -9.47 2.71 -9.09
N ALA A 107 -9.23 3.48 -8.03
CA ALA A 107 -8.01 3.36 -7.23
C ALA A 107 -7.95 2.02 -6.49
N LYS A 108 -9.07 1.55 -5.94
CA LYS A 108 -9.18 0.25 -5.27
C LYS A 108 -8.90 -0.91 -6.23
N ASP A 109 -9.43 -0.86 -7.44
CA ASP A 109 -9.22 -1.91 -8.43
C ASP A 109 -7.79 -1.90 -9.00
N LYS A 110 -7.20 -0.71 -9.23
CA LYS A 110 -5.76 -0.60 -9.50
C LYS A 110 -4.90 -1.20 -8.38
N LEU A 111 -5.27 -0.98 -7.13
CA LEU A 111 -4.55 -1.53 -5.97
C LEU A 111 -4.69 -3.06 -5.88
N LYS A 112 -5.85 -3.63 -6.24
CA LYS A 112 -6.00 -5.08 -6.38
C LYS A 112 -5.12 -5.66 -7.48
N LEU A 113 -4.99 -4.98 -8.61
CA LEU A 113 -4.11 -5.41 -9.72
C LEU A 113 -2.62 -5.36 -9.34
N LEU A 114 -2.25 -4.48 -8.40
CA LEU A 114 -0.88 -4.39 -7.84
C LEU A 114 -0.62 -5.37 -6.70
N LYS A 115 -1.64 -6.07 -6.18
CA LYS A 115 -1.39 -7.20 -5.29
C LYS A 115 -0.72 -8.26 -6.15
N MET A 116 0.57 -8.51 -5.86
CA MET A 116 1.29 -9.62 -6.47
C MET A 116 0.44 -10.89 -6.34
N PRO A 117 0.39 -11.76 -7.37
CA PRO A 117 -0.20 -13.07 -7.19
C PRO A 117 0.48 -13.71 -5.98
N SER A 118 -0.30 -14.35 -5.11
CA SER A 118 0.26 -15.22 -4.10
C SER A 118 0.98 -16.34 -4.85
N ASN A 119 2.29 -16.18 -5.08
CA ASN A 119 3.15 -17.31 -5.35
C ASN A 119 3.14 -18.14 -4.06
N GLU A 120 2.08 -18.92 -3.85
CA GLU A 120 2.11 -20.05 -2.95
C GLU A 120 3.08 -21.04 -3.58
N VAL A 121 4.37 -20.82 -3.32
CA VAL A 121 5.43 -21.74 -3.67
C VAL A 121 5.06 -23.08 -3.04
N SER A 122 4.94 -24.12 -3.86
CA SER A 122 4.59 -25.46 -3.40
C SER A 122 5.66 -25.97 -2.41
N GLU A 123 5.29 -26.85 -1.48
CA GLU A 123 6.24 -27.41 -0.51
C GLU A 123 7.45 -28.08 -1.20
N ILE A 124 7.23 -28.72 -2.36
CA ILE A 124 8.28 -29.34 -3.18
C ILE A 124 9.28 -28.30 -3.72
N GLU A 125 8.81 -27.12 -4.10
CA GLU A 125 9.68 -26.04 -4.58
C GLU A 125 10.48 -25.42 -3.43
N LYS A 126 9.90 -25.32 -2.23
CA LYS A 126 10.63 -24.84 -1.04
C LYS A 126 11.80 -25.77 -0.68
N GLU A 127 11.57 -27.08 -0.73
CA GLU A 127 12.63 -28.07 -0.48
C GLU A 127 13.76 -27.96 -1.50
N LYS A 128 13.43 -27.82 -2.80
CA LYS A 128 14.43 -27.62 -3.86
C LYS A 128 15.23 -26.34 -3.70
N ILE A 129 14.56 -25.23 -3.31
CA ILE A 129 15.23 -23.95 -3.05
C ILE A 129 16.20 -24.10 -1.86
N ARG A 130 15.76 -24.78 -0.79
CA ARG A 130 16.62 -25.03 0.38
C ARG A 130 17.82 -25.88 0.02
N GLU A 131 17.64 -26.93 -0.77
CA GLU A 131 18.74 -27.80 -1.21
C GLU A 131 19.74 -27.06 -2.09
N TYR A 132 19.25 -26.26 -3.05
CA TYR A 132 20.10 -25.41 -3.87
C TYR A 132 20.91 -24.40 -3.02
N PHE A 133 20.27 -23.82 -2.01
CA PHE A 133 20.92 -22.89 -1.09
C PHE A 133 22.05 -23.56 -0.29
N ILE A 134 21.79 -24.74 0.29
CA ILE A 134 22.80 -25.51 1.04
C ILE A 134 23.96 -25.89 0.12
N LYS A 135 23.67 -26.27 -1.13
CA LYS A 135 24.69 -26.58 -2.14
C LYS A 135 25.55 -25.37 -2.50
N SER A 136 24.94 -24.20 -2.70
CA SER A 136 25.69 -22.96 -2.93
C SER A 136 26.64 -22.64 -1.78
N ILE A 137 26.19 -22.82 -0.54
CA ILE A 137 27.06 -22.61 0.64
C ILE A 137 28.21 -23.63 0.65
N PHE A 138 27.93 -24.91 0.36
CA PHE A 138 28.96 -25.94 0.27
C PHE A 138 30.02 -25.59 -0.77
N ASP A 139 29.62 -25.21 -1.98
CA ASP A 139 30.51 -24.84 -3.08
C ASP A 139 31.36 -23.60 -2.73
N GLU A 140 30.76 -22.60 -2.07
CA GLU A 140 31.43 -21.38 -1.61
C GLU A 140 32.45 -21.64 -0.50
N ILE A 141 32.09 -22.45 0.50
CA ILE A 141 33.01 -22.80 1.59
C ILE A 141 34.14 -23.67 1.06
N THR A 142 33.87 -24.58 0.13
CA THR A 142 34.91 -25.42 -0.49
C THR A 142 35.90 -24.59 -1.31
N SER A 143 35.40 -23.60 -2.06
CA SER A 143 36.24 -22.78 -2.94
C SER A 143 37.00 -21.68 -2.19
N ASN A 144 36.32 -20.95 -1.29
CA ASN A 144 36.83 -19.73 -0.67
C ASN A 144 37.05 -19.86 0.84
N GLY A 145 36.68 -20.99 1.45
CA GLY A 145 36.74 -21.17 2.90
C GLY A 145 35.76 -20.28 3.67
N PHE A 146 34.80 -19.63 3.03
CA PHE A 146 33.84 -18.74 3.67
C PHE A 146 32.62 -18.51 2.76
N SER A 147 31.42 -18.55 3.35
CA SER A 147 30.19 -18.11 2.69
C SER A 147 29.57 -16.97 3.49
N ALA A 148 29.17 -15.89 2.81
CA ALA A 148 28.47 -14.77 3.43
C ALA A 148 27.05 -15.16 3.87
N ASP A 149 26.41 -16.05 3.11
CA ASP A 149 25.01 -16.43 3.32
C ASP A 149 24.84 -17.53 4.37
N ALA A 150 25.94 -18.12 4.84
CA ALA A 150 25.96 -19.08 5.95
C ALA A 150 25.28 -18.59 7.25
N HIS A 151 25.12 -17.27 7.45
CA HIS A 151 24.41 -16.73 8.61
C HIS A 151 22.94 -17.17 8.69
N HIS A 152 22.32 -17.53 7.57
CA HIS A 152 20.94 -18.03 7.56
C HIS A 152 20.79 -19.37 8.29
N LEU A 153 21.87 -20.16 8.38
CA LEU A 153 21.88 -21.47 9.05
C LEU A 153 22.26 -21.38 10.55
N PHE A 154 22.63 -20.19 11.03
CA PHE A 154 23.17 -20.02 12.38
C PHE A 154 22.18 -20.42 13.47
N PHE A 155 20.92 -19.99 13.37
CA PHE A 155 19.92 -20.28 14.39
C PHE A 155 19.54 -21.76 14.43
N ASP A 156 19.48 -22.42 13.27
CA ASP A 156 19.20 -23.86 13.19
C ASP A 156 20.32 -24.67 13.89
N LEU A 157 21.58 -24.27 13.68
CA LEU A 157 22.75 -24.90 14.30
C LEU A 157 22.90 -24.57 15.80
N GLU A 158 22.51 -23.37 16.23
CA GLU A 158 22.52 -22.97 17.64
C GLU A 158 21.40 -23.68 18.42
N ASN A 159 20.19 -23.75 17.87
CA ASN A 159 19.04 -24.42 18.48
C ASN A 159 19.21 -25.94 18.56
N SER A 160 19.84 -26.56 17.56
CA SER A 160 20.20 -27.98 17.58
C SER A 160 21.35 -28.30 18.55
N GLY A 161 22.00 -27.27 19.13
CA GLY A 161 23.08 -27.43 20.09
C GLY A 161 24.41 -27.87 19.48
N LYS A 162 24.50 -27.97 18.15
CA LYS A 162 25.72 -28.32 17.40
C LYS A 162 26.74 -27.19 17.42
N LEU A 163 26.26 -25.94 17.45
CA LEU A 163 27.08 -24.74 17.50
C LEU A 163 26.92 -24.05 18.85
N LYS A 164 27.89 -24.28 19.75
CA LYS A 164 27.95 -23.62 21.07
C LYS A 164 29.04 -22.57 21.05
N ILE A 165 28.65 -21.30 21.02
CA ILE A 165 29.56 -20.17 21.17
C ILE A 165 29.28 -19.51 22.52
N SER A 166 30.32 -19.34 23.34
CA SER A 166 30.21 -18.63 24.60
C SER A 166 29.87 -17.15 24.37
N VAL A 167 29.26 -16.51 25.37
CA VAL A 167 28.93 -15.07 25.31
C VAL A 167 30.20 -14.21 25.13
N GLU A 168 31.31 -14.66 25.71
CA GLU A 168 32.61 -13.98 25.65
C GLU A 168 33.24 -14.07 24.26
N GLU A 169 33.16 -15.24 23.61
CA GLU A 169 33.62 -15.41 22.22
C GLU A 169 32.77 -14.61 21.23
N LYS A 170 31.45 -14.56 21.43
CA LYS A 170 30.56 -13.72 20.61
C LYS A 170 30.96 -12.25 20.69
N LYS A 171 31.30 -11.76 21.89
CA LYS A 171 31.73 -10.38 22.11
C LYS A 171 33.10 -10.10 21.46
N LYS A 172 34.07 -11.00 21.63
CA LYS A 172 35.40 -10.89 21.00
C LYS A 172 35.30 -10.84 19.47
N LEU A 173 34.56 -11.77 18.87
CA LEU A 173 34.33 -11.81 17.42
C LEU A 173 33.64 -10.56 16.91
N TYR A 174 32.66 -10.04 17.65
CA TYR A 174 31.99 -8.79 17.30
C TYR A 174 32.96 -7.60 17.33
N ASP A 175 33.77 -7.47 18.38
CA ASP A 175 34.73 -6.37 18.52
C ASP A 175 35.81 -6.41 17.43
N GLU A 176 36.27 -7.60 17.05
CA GLU A 176 37.21 -7.80 15.93
C GLU A 176 36.59 -7.40 14.59
N GLN A 177 35.39 -7.88 14.29
CA GLN A 177 34.71 -7.54 13.03
C GLN A 177 34.30 -6.07 12.98
N LEU A 178 33.96 -5.46 14.12
CA LEU A 178 33.65 -4.04 14.20
C LEU A 178 34.86 -3.17 13.85
N LYS A 179 36.07 -3.56 14.30
CA LYS A 179 37.33 -2.87 13.94
C LYS A 179 37.62 -2.89 12.45
N ILE A 180 37.19 -3.94 11.74
CA ILE A 180 37.36 -4.06 10.27
C ILE A 180 36.25 -3.29 9.54
N TYR A 181 35.00 -3.45 9.99
CA TYR A 181 33.83 -2.91 9.30
C TYR A 181 33.74 -1.39 9.38
N VAL A 182 34.06 -0.78 10.52
CA VAL A 182 33.92 0.67 10.73
C VAL A 182 34.81 1.49 9.79
N PRO A 183 36.12 1.21 9.66
CA PRO A 183 36.97 1.90 8.67
C PRO A 183 36.48 1.71 7.24
N ALA A 184 36.19 0.47 6.83
CA ALA A 184 35.77 0.15 5.47
C ALA A 184 34.46 0.86 5.09
N GLN A 185 33.47 0.88 5.99
CA GLN A 185 32.19 1.55 5.75
C GLN A 185 32.35 3.08 5.68
N ARG A 186 33.27 3.66 6.48
CA ARG A 186 33.57 5.09 6.41
C ARG A 186 34.25 5.46 5.10
N GLU A 187 35.11 4.62 4.57
CA GLU A 187 35.74 4.82 3.26
C GLU A 187 34.72 4.71 2.12
N ASP A 188 33.84 3.68 2.16
CA ASP A 188 32.76 3.53 1.16
C ASP A 188 31.83 4.76 1.14
N ILE A 189 31.44 5.27 2.31
CA ILE A 189 30.59 6.48 2.38
C ILE A 189 31.33 7.71 1.83
N LYS A 190 32.64 7.85 2.05
CA LYS A 190 33.44 8.96 1.50
C LYS A 190 33.54 8.90 -0.03
N LEU A 191 33.60 7.70 -0.60
CA LEU A 191 33.69 7.48 -2.05
C LEU A 191 32.39 7.81 -2.80
N ARG A 192 31.22 7.77 -2.13
CA ARG A 192 29.89 7.99 -2.74
C ARG A 192 29.54 9.45 -3.08
N GLY A 193 30.45 10.42 -2.87
CA GLY A 193 30.28 11.81 -3.30
C GLY A 193 29.77 12.79 -2.23
N SER A 194 30.09 14.08 -2.41
CA SER A 194 30.31 15.04 -1.31
C SER A 194 29.07 15.58 -0.60
N PHE A 195 27.91 15.67 -1.25
CA PHE A 195 26.72 16.30 -0.67
C PHE A 195 25.94 15.38 0.28
N SER A 196 25.85 14.08 -0.02
CA SER A 196 25.17 13.08 0.83
C SER A 196 26.10 12.42 1.84
N ALA A 197 27.41 12.33 1.57
CA ALA A 197 28.38 11.64 2.42
C ALA A 197 28.44 12.21 3.86
N LYS A 198 28.34 13.53 4.04
CA LYS A 198 28.35 14.14 5.38
C LYS A 198 27.14 13.71 6.23
N HIS A 199 25.96 13.65 5.63
CA HIS A 199 24.75 13.19 6.30
C HIS A 199 24.82 11.69 6.61
N LEU A 200 25.28 10.89 5.64
CA LEU A 200 25.45 9.44 5.81
C LEU A 200 26.49 9.09 6.89
N LEU A 201 27.60 9.82 6.98
CA LEU A 201 28.59 9.64 8.04
C LEU A 201 27.99 9.99 9.41
N LYS A 202 27.26 11.12 9.51
CA LYS A 202 26.62 11.52 10.77
C LYS A 202 25.58 10.50 11.23
N ASP A 203 24.81 9.94 10.30
CA ASP A 203 23.82 8.91 10.63
C ASP A 203 24.48 7.56 10.97
N PHE A 204 25.60 7.23 10.34
CA PHE A 204 26.40 6.06 10.69
C PHE A 204 27.01 6.19 12.10
N ASP A 205 27.59 7.35 12.43
CA ASP A 205 28.15 7.61 13.76
C ASP A 205 27.05 7.61 14.85
N LYS A 206 25.85 8.13 14.56
CA LYS A 206 24.70 8.00 15.46
C LYS A 206 24.34 6.54 15.72
N ARG A 207 24.35 5.69 14.68
CA ARG A 207 24.06 4.26 14.82
C ARG A 207 25.12 3.56 15.66
N LEU A 208 26.39 3.87 15.45
CA LEU A 208 27.51 3.38 16.28
C LEU A 208 27.34 3.78 17.75
N ASN A 209 26.99 5.03 18.01
CA ASN A 209 26.83 5.57 19.37
C ASN A 209 25.52 5.15 20.06
N SER A 210 24.59 4.52 19.34
CA SER A 210 23.29 4.12 19.88
C SER A 210 23.35 2.95 20.87
N GLY A 211 24.51 2.29 21.00
CA GLY A 211 24.69 1.10 21.83
C GLY A 211 24.03 -0.17 21.29
N LYS A 212 23.33 -0.10 20.14
CA LYS A 212 22.73 -1.27 19.48
C LYS A 212 23.76 -1.96 18.58
N PRO A 213 23.82 -3.31 18.58
CA PRO A 213 24.70 -4.05 17.67
C PRO A 213 24.36 -3.77 16.21
N LEU A 214 25.38 -3.60 15.37
CA LEU A 214 25.20 -3.44 13.94
C LEU A 214 24.84 -4.80 13.32
N ILE A 215 23.63 -4.92 12.78
CA ILE A 215 23.08 -6.18 12.23
C ILE A 215 24.01 -6.79 11.18
N TYR A 216 24.62 -5.98 10.32
CA TYR A 216 25.57 -6.47 9.32
C TYR A 216 26.78 -7.16 9.96
N VAL A 217 27.37 -6.56 11.01
CA VAL A 217 28.51 -7.13 11.73
C VAL A 217 28.08 -8.41 12.45
N VAL A 218 26.90 -8.41 13.07
CA VAL A 218 26.33 -9.61 13.71
C VAL A 218 26.17 -10.75 12.70
N ASN A 219 25.60 -10.48 11.54
CA ASN A 219 25.43 -11.48 10.49
C ASN A 219 26.78 -11.98 9.98
N LYS A 220 27.77 -11.09 9.80
CA LYS A 220 29.12 -11.50 9.42
C LYS A 220 29.77 -12.42 10.47
N CYS A 221 29.66 -12.11 11.76
CA CYS A 221 30.12 -12.98 12.84
C CYS A 221 29.43 -14.35 12.81
N ARG A 222 28.12 -14.39 12.55
CA ARG A 222 27.35 -15.63 12.39
C ARG A 222 27.86 -16.44 11.19
N SER A 223 28.06 -15.82 10.03
CA SER A 223 28.63 -16.48 8.85
C SER A 223 30.00 -17.08 9.11
N ILE A 224 30.86 -16.36 9.85
CA ILE A 224 32.20 -16.84 10.22
C ILE A 224 32.09 -18.08 11.11
N ALA A 225 31.25 -18.02 12.15
CA ALA A 225 31.08 -19.13 13.06
C ALA A 225 30.52 -20.38 12.36
N VAL A 226 29.48 -20.21 11.54
CA VAL A 226 28.89 -21.30 10.76
C VAL A 226 29.90 -21.85 9.75
N SER A 227 30.60 -20.98 9.00
CA SER A 227 31.60 -21.43 8.03
C SER A 227 32.73 -22.20 8.70
N ASN A 228 33.20 -21.76 9.88
CA ASN A 228 34.25 -22.45 10.63
C ASN A 228 33.80 -23.81 11.18
N TYR A 229 32.53 -23.94 11.58
CA TYR A 229 31.96 -25.23 11.97
C TYR A 229 31.85 -26.17 10.76
N LEU A 230 31.27 -25.67 9.66
CA LEU A 230 31.01 -26.46 8.46
C LEU A 230 32.28 -26.85 7.70
N LYS A 231 33.39 -26.12 7.87
CA LYS A 231 34.72 -26.52 7.36
C LYS A 231 35.15 -27.92 7.78
N ASN A 232 34.72 -28.35 8.96
CA ASN A 232 35.06 -29.69 9.49
C ASN A 232 34.24 -30.81 8.83
N HIS A 233 33.31 -30.47 7.93
CA HIS A 233 32.35 -31.38 7.32
C HIS A 233 32.31 -31.24 5.78
N LEU A 234 33.44 -30.88 5.16
CA LEU A 234 33.56 -30.65 3.70
C LEU A 234 33.91 -31.90 2.88
N GLU A 235 33.97 -33.09 3.50
CA GLU A 235 34.39 -34.31 2.80
C GLU A 235 33.40 -34.75 1.70
N ASP A 236 32.10 -34.57 1.94
CA ASP A 236 31.02 -34.88 1.00
C ASP A 236 29.81 -33.97 1.27
N PHE A 237 29.05 -33.65 0.23
CA PHE A 237 27.83 -32.85 0.33
C PHE A 237 26.78 -33.53 1.23
N GLU A 238 26.69 -34.86 1.21
CA GLU A 238 25.79 -35.60 2.09
C GLU A 238 26.21 -35.53 3.57
N VAL A 239 27.52 -35.49 3.84
CA VAL A 239 28.06 -35.30 5.21
C VAL A 239 27.80 -33.86 5.68
N PHE A 240 27.98 -32.89 4.79
CA PHE A 240 27.67 -31.49 5.04
C PHE A 240 26.18 -31.26 5.33
N LYS A 241 25.29 -31.89 4.55
CA LYS A 241 23.84 -31.83 4.74
C LYS A 241 23.42 -32.45 6.07
N LYS A 242 23.96 -33.63 6.42
CA LYS A 242 23.75 -34.26 7.74
C LYS A 242 24.26 -33.42 8.90
N ALA A 243 25.33 -32.65 8.71
CA ALA A 243 25.81 -31.74 9.75
C ALA A 243 24.79 -30.61 10.04
N LEU A 244 23.90 -30.29 9.11
CA LEU A 244 22.85 -29.27 9.25
C LEU A 244 21.52 -29.80 9.80
N GLU A 245 21.23 -31.09 9.65
CA GLU A 245 20.00 -31.78 10.13
C GLU A 245 20.12 -32.26 11.59
#